data_AF-A0A0C9ZKU1-F1
#
_entry.id   AF-A0A0C9ZKU1-F1
#
_cell.length_a   1.000
_cell.length_b   1.000
_cell.length_c   1.000
_cell.angle_alpha   90.00
_cell.angle_beta   90.00
_cell.angle_gamma   90.00
#
_symmetry.space_group_name_H-M   'P 1'
#
loop_
_entity.id
_entity.type
_entity.pdbx_description
1 polymer ?
#
loop_
_entity_poly.entity_id
_entity_poly.type
_entity_poly.pdbx_seq_one_letter_code
_entity_poly.pdbx_strand_id
1 'polypeptide(L)'
;MLLSSEEITSEPSAKMQWAHYFCNIIARYLVTIEGWPDCIPFANLSTVSSALPDLETLLRMWESRSIYWKQLSNEEYEALHCEHDGKLNRSELVKHTCRSCSDKGTKWASH
;
A
#
# COMPACT_ATOMS: atom_id res chain seq x y z
N MET A 1 -14.43 -15.05 3.96
CA MET A 1 -13.23 -15.76 4.46
C MET A 1 -12.24 -14.68 4.86
N LEU A 2 -11.74 -14.71 6.09
CA LEU A 2 -10.78 -13.70 6.56
C LEU A 2 -9.39 -14.25 6.27
N LEU A 3 -8.73 -13.69 5.26
CA LEU A 3 -7.39 -14.10 4.87
C LEU A 3 -6.39 -13.47 5.86
N SER A 4 -5.55 -14.29 6.47
CA SER A 4 -4.42 -13.79 7.27
C SER A 4 -3.44 -13.05 6.34
N SER A 5 -2.68 -12.08 6.84
CA SER A 5 -1.71 -11.35 6.01
C SER A 5 -0.77 -12.29 5.25
N GLU A 6 -0.39 -13.42 5.85
CA GLU A 6 0.46 -14.45 5.24
C GLU A 6 -0.23 -15.19 4.07
N GLU A 7 -1.54 -15.40 4.18
CA GLU A 7 -2.35 -16.06 3.16
C GLU A 7 -2.59 -15.13 1.96
N ILE A 8 -2.59 -13.81 2.21
CA ILE A 8 -2.72 -12.78 1.18
C ILE A 8 -1.40 -12.56 0.45
N THR A 9 -0.29 -12.41 1.18
CA THR A 9 0.98 -11.99 0.57
C THR A 9 1.75 -13.16 -0.04
N SER A 10 1.47 -14.40 0.35
CA SER A 10 2.27 -15.60 0.04
C SER A 10 3.76 -15.48 0.40
N GLU A 11 4.13 -14.41 1.10
CA GLU A 11 5.49 -14.06 1.52
C GLU A 11 5.45 -13.88 3.05
N PRO A 12 6.02 -14.82 3.82
CA PRO A 12 6.00 -14.76 5.29
C PRO A 12 6.86 -13.62 5.85
N SER A 13 7.68 -12.98 5.00
CA SER A 13 8.50 -11.83 5.35
C SER A 13 7.91 -10.50 4.89
N ALA A 14 6.68 -10.48 4.36
CA ALA A 14 6.01 -9.26 3.94
C ALA A 14 5.89 -8.31 5.14
N LYS A 15 6.50 -7.13 5.01
CA LYS A 15 6.46 -6.07 6.02
C LYS A 15 5.55 -4.95 5.55
N MET A 16 4.81 -4.37 6.48
CA MET A 16 3.97 -3.20 6.21
C MET A 16 4.85 -2.02 5.77
N GLN A 17 4.53 -1.44 4.61
CA GLN A 17 5.24 -0.29 4.06
C GLN A 17 4.30 0.91 3.93
N TRP A 18 4.17 1.69 5.00
CA TRP A 18 3.25 2.84 5.06
C TRP A 18 3.54 3.91 4.00
N ALA A 19 4.82 4.29 3.81
CA ALA A 19 5.21 5.31 2.83
C ALA A 19 4.99 4.88 1.37
N HIS A 20 5.03 3.57 1.10
CA HIS A 20 4.81 2.99 -0.22
C HIS A 20 3.57 2.09 -0.24
N TYR A 21 2.57 2.43 0.58
CA TYR A 21 1.40 1.58 0.80
C TYR A 21 0.67 1.30 -0.51
N PHE A 22 0.49 2.34 -1.33
CA PHE A 22 -0.19 2.20 -2.60
C PHE A 22 0.54 1.25 -3.56
N CYS A 23 1.85 1.44 -3.79
CA CYS A 23 2.57 0.62 -4.77
C CYS A 23 2.93 -0.78 -4.26
N ASN A 24 3.33 -0.90 -3.00
CA ASN A 24 3.92 -2.14 -2.49
C ASN A 24 2.92 -3.01 -1.72
N ILE A 25 1.77 -2.45 -1.31
CA ILE A 25 0.68 -3.20 -0.67
C ILE A 25 -0.52 -3.32 -1.61
N ILE A 26 -1.13 -2.19 -2.00
CA ILE A 26 -2.34 -2.20 -2.83
C ILE A 26 -2.03 -2.77 -4.22
N ALA A 27 -1.09 -2.21 -4.97
CA ALA A 27 -0.82 -2.66 -6.34
C ALA A 27 -0.20 -4.06 -6.43
N ARG A 28 0.58 -4.46 -5.41
CA ARG A 28 1.26 -5.76 -5.42
C ARG A 28 0.37 -6.92 -4.99
N TYR A 29 -0.47 -6.71 -3.97
CA TYR A 29 -1.28 -7.78 -3.39
C TYR A 29 -2.78 -7.59 -3.60
N LEU A 30 -3.21 -6.49 -4.23
CA LEU A 30 -4.60 -6.13 -4.46
C LEU A 30 -5.42 -6.15 -3.17
N VAL A 31 -4.86 -5.59 -2.10
CA VAL A 31 -5.56 -5.46 -0.81
C VAL A 31 -5.49 -4.06 -0.27
N THR A 32 -6.55 -3.66 0.43
CA THR A 32 -6.65 -2.38 1.13
C THR A 32 -7.12 -2.59 2.57
N ILE A 33 -6.85 -1.63 3.45
CA ILE A 33 -7.38 -1.60 4.80
C ILE A 33 -8.67 -0.77 4.77
N GLU A 34 -9.79 -1.38 5.14
CA GLU A 34 -11.04 -0.67 5.34
C GLU A 34 -11.34 -0.47 6.83
N GLY A 35 -12.10 0.58 7.15
CA GLY A 35 -12.54 0.90 8.51
C GLY A 35 -11.49 1.57 9.40
N TRP A 36 -10.43 2.13 8.80
CA TRP A 36 -9.42 2.87 9.56
C TRP A 36 -10.02 4.12 10.23
N PRO A 37 -9.73 4.37 11.52
CA PRO A 37 -10.32 5.49 12.25
C PRO A 37 -9.79 6.85 11.76
N ASP A 38 -10.68 7.82 11.60
CA ASP A 38 -10.34 9.19 11.17
C ASP A 38 -9.47 9.95 12.19
N CYS A 39 -9.56 9.57 13.47
CA CYS A 39 -8.80 10.22 14.53
C CYS A 39 -7.31 9.85 14.53
N ILE A 40 -6.91 8.79 13.82
CA ILE A 40 -5.52 8.33 13.76
C ILE A 40 -5.01 8.46 12.33
N PRO A 41 -4.01 9.32 12.07
CA PRO A 41 -3.41 9.43 10.75
C PRO A 41 -2.93 8.08 10.20
N PHE A 42 -3.26 7.80 8.93
CA PHE A 42 -2.81 6.60 8.23
C PHE A 42 -1.33 6.72 7.84
N ALA A 43 -0.43 6.51 8.80
CA ALA A 43 1.00 6.53 8.61
C ALA A 43 1.70 5.53 9.55
N ASN A 44 3.03 5.50 9.51
CA ASN A 44 3.79 4.53 10.29
C ASN A 44 3.51 4.67 11.79
N LEU A 45 2.97 3.63 12.42
CA LEU A 45 2.55 3.65 13.81
C LEU A 45 3.64 4.08 14.79
N SER A 46 4.92 3.79 14.50
CA SER A 46 6.05 4.28 15.31
C SER A 46 6.26 5.79 15.24
N THR A 47 5.75 6.45 14.19
CA THR A 47 5.79 7.90 14.00
C THR A 47 4.52 8.60 14.47
N VAL A 48 3.35 7.96 14.32
CA VAL A 48 2.06 8.58 14.66
C VAL A 48 1.70 8.40 16.13
N SER A 49 2.08 7.27 16.71
CA SER A 49 1.57 6.86 18.01
C SER A 49 2.70 6.70 19.03
N SER A 50 3.13 7.82 19.61
CA SER A 50 3.89 7.81 20.87
C SER A 50 2.99 7.57 22.09
N ALA A 51 1.67 7.67 21.92
CA ALA A 51 0.67 7.46 22.94
C ALA A 51 0.13 6.01 22.89
N LEU A 52 0.23 5.29 24.00
CA LEU A 52 -0.35 3.95 24.18
C LEU A 52 -1.87 3.84 23.88
N PRO A 53 -2.71 4.85 24.20
CA PRO A 53 -4.16 4.76 23.97
C PRO A 53 -4.56 4.57 22.51
N ASP A 54 -3.84 5.19 21.58
CA ASP A 54 -4.16 5.10 20.14
C ASP A 54 -3.80 3.71 19.60
N LEU A 55 -2.69 3.12 20.05
CA LEU A 55 -2.32 1.74 19.73
C LEU A 55 -3.31 0.73 20.30
N GLU A 56 -3.75 0.91 21.55
CA GLU A 56 -4.77 0.05 22.16
C GLU A 56 -6.11 0.15 21.43
N THR A 57 -6.48 1.36 21.00
CA THR A 57 -7.70 1.58 20.22
C THR A 57 -7.62 0.86 18.88
N LEU A 58 -6.53 1.03 18.14
CA LEU A 58 -6.30 0.30 16.90
C LEU A 58 -6.36 -1.20 17.11
N LEU A 59 -5.68 -1.73 18.13
CA LEU A 59 -5.69 -3.15 18.44
C LEU A 59 -7.11 -3.67 18.69
N ARG A 60 -7.90 -2.98 19.52
CA ARG A 60 -9.31 -3.33 19.76
C ARG A 60 -10.14 -3.27 18.48
N MET A 61 -9.89 -2.31 17.60
CA MET A 61 -10.61 -2.20 16.32
C MET A 61 -10.25 -3.34 15.36
N TRP A 62 -8.99 -3.80 15.36
CA TRP A 62 -8.58 -5.01 14.62
C TRP A 62 -9.23 -6.27 15.19
N GLU A 63 -9.22 -6.43 16.52
CA GLU A 63 -9.83 -7.60 17.20
C GLU A 63 -11.35 -7.65 17.00
N SER A 64 -12.01 -6.48 17.04
CA SER A 64 -13.46 -6.35 16.81
C SER A 64 -13.85 -6.44 15.33
N ARG A 65 -12.88 -6.57 14.42
CA ARG A 65 -13.08 -6.56 12.95
C ARG A 65 -13.71 -5.27 12.42
N SER A 66 -13.56 -4.18 13.18
CA SER A 66 -13.90 -2.83 12.70
C SER A 66 -12.90 -2.39 11.63
N ILE A 67 -11.63 -2.78 11.78
CA ILE A 67 -10.59 -2.64 10.77
C ILE A 67 -10.29 -4.04 10.21
N TYR A 68 -10.25 -4.17 8.90
CA TYR A 68 -9.92 -5.44 8.24
C TYR A 68 -9.24 -5.23 6.89
N TRP A 69 -8.55 -6.27 6.45
CA TRP A 69 -8.02 -6.36 5.10
C TRP A 69 -9.14 -6.74 4.14
N LYS A 70 -9.37 -5.90 3.14
CA LYS A 70 -10.26 -6.18 2.03
C LYS A 70 -9.44 -6.51 0.79
N GLN A 71 -9.76 -7.65 0.17
CA GLN A 71 -9.27 -7.97 -1.16
C GLN A 71 -10.05 -7.16 -2.19
N LEU A 72 -9.31 -6.46 -3.05
CA LEU A 72 -9.84 -5.67 -4.13
C LEU A 72 -10.01 -6.53 -5.38
N SER A 73 -11.11 -6.30 -6.10
CA SER A 73 -11.19 -6.74 -7.49
C SER A 73 -10.30 -5.87 -8.38
N ASN A 74 -10.03 -6.34 -9.61
CA ASN A 74 -9.26 -5.56 -10.57
C ASN A 74 -9.95 -4.22 -10.89
N GLU A 75 -11.29 -4.21 -10.93
CA GLU A 75 -12.08 -3.00 -11.18
C GLU A 75 -11.97 -2.00 -10.01
N GLU A 76 -12.05 -2.47 -8.77
CA GLU A 76 -11.89 -1.61 -7.58
C GLU A 76 -10.47 -1.03 -7.50
N TYR A 77 -9.46 -1.84 -7.86
CA TYR A 77 -8.08 -1.40 -7.93
C TYR A 77 -7.87 -0.29 -8.97
N GLU A 78 -8.36 -0.47 -10.20
CA GLU A 78 -8.22 0.54 -11.25
C GLU A 78 -8.90 1.87 -10.86
N ALA A 79 -10.07 1.81 -10.22
CA ALA A 79 -10.75 3.00 -9.71
C ALA A 79 -9.90 3.73 -8.64
N LEU A 80 -9.33 3.00 -7.69
CA LEU A 80 -8.42 3.54 -6.67
C LEU A 80 -7.12 4.08 -7.30
N HIS A 81 -6.59 3.40 -8.31
CA HIS A 81 -5.40 3.83 -9.05
C HIS A 81 -5.63 5.13 -9.80
N CYS A 82 -6.75 5.27 -10.50
CA CYS A 82 -7.13 6.53 -11.15
C CYS A 82 -7.32 7.68 -10.14
N GLU A 83 -7.94 7.42 -8.99
CA GLU A 83 -8.09 8.44 -7.94
C GLU A 83 -6.74 8.87 -7.37
N HIS A 84 -5.85 7.91 -7.08
CA HIS A 84 -4.53 8.16 -6.54
C HIS A 84 -3.64 8.94 -7.53
N ASP A 85 -3.60 8.55 -8.81
CA ASP A 85 -2.86 9.28 -9.85
C ASP A 85 -3.41 10.71 -10.03
N GLY A 86 -4.74 10.87 -9.98
CA GLY A 86 -5.40 12.17 -10.01
C GLY A 86 -5.10 13.06 -8.79
N LYS A 87 -4.81 12.47 -7.63
CA LYS A 87 -4.34 13.18 -6.43
C LYS A 87 -2.84 13.54 -6.53
N LEU A 88 -1.99 12.63 -7.00
CA LEU A 88 -0.56 12.90 -7.26
C LEU A 88 -0.33 14.01 -8.28
N ASN A 89 -1.17 14.10 -9.31
CA ASN A 89 -1.09 15.19 -10.29
C ASN A 89 -1.54 16.55 -9.70
N ARG A 90 -2.24 16.54 -8.56
CA ARG A 90 -2.79 17.74 -7.91
C ARG A 90 -1.97 18.23 -6.71
N SER A 91 -1.23 17.34 -6.05
CA SER A 91 -0.28 17.67 -4.99
C SER A 91 1.14 17.34 -5.43
N GLU A 92 1.96 18.38 -5.60
CA GLU A 92 3.39 18.34 -5.86
C GLU A 92 4.13 17.43 -4.85
N LEU A 93 4.26 16.14 -5.18
CA LEU A 93 5.11 15.18 -4.49
C LEU A 93 5.94 14.43 -5.53
N VAL A 94 7.25 14.47 -5.31
CA VAL A 94 8.30 13.98 -6.19
C VAL A 94 7.95 12.59 -6.74
N LYS A 95 7.67 12.53 -8.04
CA LYS A 95 7.79 11.29 -8.82
C LYS A 95 9.18 10.73 -8.57
N HIS A 96 9.30 9.68 -7.77
CA HIS A 96 10.43 8.77 -7.93
C HIS A 96 10.23 8.13 -9.30
N THR A 97 10.85 8.75 -10.30
CA THR A 97 10.88 8.28 -11.67
C THR A 97 11.35 6.83 -11.66
N CYS A 98 10.46 5.91 -12.02
CA CYS A 98 10.89 4.63 -12.55
C CYS A 98 11.81 4.97 -13.73
N ARG A 99 13.11 4.67 -13.58
CA ARG A 99 14.05 4.78 -14.69
C ARG A 99 13.51 3.87 -15.79
N SER A 100 13.06 4.47 -16.88
CA SER A 100 12.93 3.78 -18.15
C SER A 100 14.33 3.29 -18.51
N CYS A 101 14.61 2.00 -18.32
CA CYS A 101 15.79 1.39 -18.92
C CYS A 101 15.50 1.29 -20.43
N SER A 102 15.81 2.37 -21.13
CA SER A 102 15.94 2.38 -22.59
C SER A 102 17.25 1.70 -22.97
N ASP A 103 17.33 0.38 -22.79
CA ASP A 103 18.42 -0.41 -23.35
C ASP A 103 18.04 -0.85 -24.77
N LYS A 104 18.28 0.04 -25.74
CA LYS A 104 18.49 -0.35 -27.14
C LYS A 104 19.97 -0.20 -27.45
N GLY A 105 20.79 -1.06 -26.86
CA GLY A 105 22.20 -1.23 -27.19
C GLY A 105 22.39 -2.09 -28.44
N THR A 106 22.89 -1.47 -29.50
CA THR A 106 23.18 -1.98 -30.85
C THR A 106 24.00 -3.29 -30.89
N LYS A 107 23.57 -4.24 -31.73
CA LYS A 107 24.30 -5.47 -32.10
C LYS A 107 25.52 -5.10 -32.94
N TRP A 108 26.73 -5.33 -32.44
CA TRP A 108 27.95 -5.21 -33.24
C TRP A 108 28.12 -6.51 -34.03
N ALA A 109 28.04 -6.42 -35.36
CA ALA A 109 28.45 -7.49 -36.26
C ALA A 109 29.98 -7.42 -36.41
N SER A 110 30.68 -8.50 -36.04
CA SER A 110 32.09 -8.68 -36.34
C SER A 110 32.24 -9.29 -37.74
N HIS A 111 33.10 -8.67 -38.55
CA HIS A 111 33.63 -9.19 -39.82
C HIS A 111 34.71 -10.23 -39.51
#